data_AF-A0A1C3PBL2-F1
#
_entry.id   AF-A0A1C3PBL2-F1
#
_cell.length_a   1.000
_cell.length_b   1.000
_cell.length_c   1.000
_cell.angle_alpha   90.00
_cell.angle_beta   90.00
_cell.angle_gamma   90.00
#
_symmetry.space_group_name_H-M   'P 1'
#
loop_
_entity.id
_entity.type
_entity.pdbx_description
1 polymer ?
#
loop_
_entity_poly.entity_id
_entity_poly.type
_entity_poly.pdbx_seq_one_letter_code
_entity_poly.pdbx_strand_id
1 'polypeptide(L)'
;MNGRKILVAGNHDSCWSGHRRHAGQVQRYVDAGFAHVHSSGVVRDHRIGDHLVTLAHFPYHGDHTAQDRYADRRPEDDGRPLLCGHVHDAWQVHDRQINVGVDVWDWTPVPEETVLKLVEVR
;
A
#
# COMPACT_ATOMS: atom_id res chain seq x y z
N MET A 1 4.27 15.35 11.28
CA MET A 1 4.49 15.33 9.82
C MET A 1 3.57 16.35 9.16
N ASN A 2 4.11 17.43 8.62
CA ASN A 2 3.31 18.43 7.89
C ASN A 2 2.98 17.91 6.49
N GLY A 3 1.98 18.51 5.83
CA GLY A 3 1.59 18.15 4.47
C GLY A 3 0.35 17.25 4.38
N ARG A 4 -0.09 17.04 3.13
CA ARG A 4 -1.29 16.28 2.75
C ARG A 4 -1.06 14.79 2.97
N LYS A 5 -2.02 14.13 3.63
CA LYS A 5 -1.96 12.70 3.98
C LYS A 5 -3.11 11.97 3.30
N ILE A 6 -2.79 10.88 2.61
CA ILE A 6 -3.78 10.03 1.95
C ILE A 6 -3.59 8.62 2.53
N LEU A 7 -4.69 7.97 2.90
CA LEU A 7 -4.66 6.59 3.38
C LEU A 7 -5.12 5.64 2.28
N VAL A 8 -4.32 4.62 1.98
CA VAL A 8 -4.77 3.40 1.30
C VAL A 8 -4.92 2.33 2.37
N ALA A 9 -6.17 1.99 2.70
CA ALA A 9 -6.47 1.26 3.93
C ALA A 9 -5.93 -0.17 3.93
N GLY A 10 -5.31 -0.58 5.05
CA GLY A 10 -4.87 -1.96 5.29
C GLY A 10 -5.87 -2.78 6.10
N ASN A 11 -5.59 -4.08 6.27
CA ASN A 11 -6.51 -4.98 6.96
C ASN A 11 -6.70 -4.67 8.46
N HIS A 12 -5.80 -3.90 9.07
CA HIS A 12 -5.93 -3.44 10.45
C HIS A 12 -6.67 -2.11 10.57
N ASP A 13 -6.94 -1.42 9.46
CA ASP A 13 -7.73 -0.20 9.46
C ASP A 13 -9.22 -0.54 9.52
N SER A 14 -9.96 -0.01 10.50
CA SER A 14 -11.38 -0.34 10.60
C SER A 14 -12.21 0.20 9.44
N CYS A 15 -11.70 1.19 8.68
CA CYS A 15 -12.37 1.72 7.49
C CYS A 15 -12.12 0.88 6.24
N TRP A 16 -11.26 -0.14 6.30
CA TRP A 16 -11.01 -1.03 5.18
C TRP A 16 -12.26 -1.83 4.83
N SER A 17 -12.63 -1.85 3.56
CA SER A 17 -13.89 -2.43 3.06
C SER A 17 -13.98 -3.96 3.22
N GLY A 18 -12.85 -4.62 3.51
CA GLY A 18 -12.84 -6.04 3.87
C GLY A 18 -13.47 -6.32 5.24
N HIS A 19 -13.66 -5.30 6.09
CA HIS A 19 -14.35 -5.45 7.37
C HIS A 19 -15.87 -5.38 7.21
N ARG A 20 -16.58 -6.24 7.94
CA ARG A 20 -18.06 -6.22 7.99
C ARG A 20 -18.63 -4.90 8.54
N ARG A 21 -17.88 -4.21 9.41
CA ARG A 21 -18.30 -2.99 10.10
C ARG A 21 -17.49 -1.76 9.66
N HIS A 22 -17.14 -1.66 8.37
CA HIS A 22 -16.35 -0.54 7.85
C HIS A 22 -17.19 0.71 7.53
N ALA A 23 -18.49 0.55 7.29
CA ALA A 23 -19.38 1.65 6.93
C ALA A 23 -19.38 2.74 8.01
N GLY A 24 -19.18 4.00 7.59
CA GLY A 24 -19.09 5.15 8.49
C GLY A 24 -17.74 5.34 9.20
N GLN A 25 -16.82 4.36 9.14
CA GLN A 25 -15.54 4.46 9.84
C GLN A 25 -14.54 5.41 9.18
N VAL A 26 -14.78 5.86 7.93
CA VAL A 26 -13.88 6.79 7.22
C VAL A 26 -13.77 8.13 7.95
N GLN A 27 -14.86 8.63 8.53
CA GLN A 27 -14.90 9.96 9.14
C GLN A 27 -13.85 10.13 10.23
N ARG A 28 -13.64 9.09 11.06
CA ARG A 28 -12.64 9.13 12.14
C ARG A 28 -11.21 9.38 11.63
N TYR A 29 -10.88 8.94 10.41
CA TYR A 29 -9.56 9.13 9.81
C TYR A 29 -9.45 10.53 9.20
N VAL A 30 -10.53 11.02 8.59
CA VAL A 30 -10.60 12.40 8.09
C VAL A 30 -10.45 13.40 9.25
N ASP A 31 -11.16 13.16 10.36
CA ASP A 31 -11.06 13.98 11.58
C ASP A 31 -9.65 13.92 12.20
N ALA A 32 -8.94 12.80 12.03
CA ALA A 32 -7.55 12.65 12.44
C ALA A 32 -6.54 13.35 11.50
N GLY A 33 -7.01 13.97 10.41
CA GLY A 33 -6.20 14.78 9.50
C GLY A 33 -5.77 14.11 8.20
N PHE A 34 -6.37 12.96 7.83
CA PHE A 34 -6.23 12.43 6.46
C PHE A 34 -7.08 13.26 5.50
N ALA A 35 -6.47 13.75 4.42
CA ALA A 35 -7.18 14.50 3.39
C ALA A 35 -8.08 13.60 2.52
N HIS A 36 -7.72 12.33 2.39
CA HIS A 36 -8.49 11.34 1.63
C HIS A 36 -8.22 9.92 2.11
N VAL A 37 -9.21 9.04 1.97
CA VAL A 37 -9.13 7.62 2.36
C VAL A 37 -9.66 6.74 1.23
N HIS A 38 -8.82 5.82 0.76
CA HIS A 38 -9.22 4.74 -0.15
C HIS A 38 -9.54 3.49 0.68
N SER A 39 -10.82 3.35 1.07
CA SER A 39 -11.31 2.24 1.89
C SER A 39 -11.23 0.88 1.19
N SER A 40 -11.23 0.83 -0.15
CA SER A 40 -11.00 -0.40 -0.92
C SER A 40 -9.63 -1.03 -0.63
N GLY A 41 -8.66 -0.23 -0.17
CA GLY A 41 -7.28 -0.65 0.03
C GLY A 41 -6.50 -0.82 -1.28
N VAL A 42 -7.04 -0.36 -2.41
CA VAL A 42 -6.39 -0.40 -3.73
C VAL A 42 -6.64 0.90 -4.48
N VAL A 43 -5.58 1.49 -5.02
CA VAL A 43 -5.60 2.59 -5.98
C VAL A 43 -4.84 2.13 -7.23
N ARG A 44 -5.55 2.00 -8.34
CA ARG A 44 -4.94 1.73 -9.64
C ARG A 44 -4.52 3.06 -10.30
N ASP A 45 -3.53 3.00 -11.19
CA ASP A 45 -3.07 4.13 -12.00
C ASP A 45 -2.60 5.36 -11.20
N HIS A 46 -2.01 5.15 -10.03
CA HIS A 46 -1.36 6.26 -9.33
C HIS A 46 -0.11 6.69 -10.08
N ARG A 47 0.01 7.98 -10.38
CA ARG A 47 1.16 8.51 -11.11
C ARG A 47 2.26 8.92 -10.15
N ILE A 48 3.46 8.41 -10.39
CA ILE A 48 4.70 8.83 -9.74
C ILE A 48 5.72 9.09 -10.84
N GLY A 49 6.18 10.33 -10.99
CA GLY A 49 6.89 10.77 -12.20
C GLY A 49 6.10 10.42 -13.47
N ASP A 50 6.76 9.74 -14.42
CA ASP A 50 6.15 9.29 -15.67
C ASP A 50 5.54 7.87 -15.59
N HIS A 51 5.63 7.21 -14.43
CA HIS A 51 5.16 5.84 -14.24
C HIS A 51 3.76 5.79 -13.63
N LEU A 52 2.97 4.81 -14.09
CA LEU A 52 1.73 4.41 -13.44
C LEU A 52 2.01 3.21 -12.53
N VAL A 53 1.62 3.32 -11.26
CA VAL A 53 1.78 2.29 -10.25
C VAL A 53 0.44 1.94 -9.61
N THR A 54 0.34 0.71 -9.11
CA THR A 54 -0.73 0.31 -8.20
C THR A 54 -0.29 0.61 -6.77
N LEU A 55 -1.18 1.17 -5.95
CA LEU A 55 -1.00 1.25 -4.50
C LEU A 55 -1.96 0.26 -3.85
N ALA A 56 -1.47 -0.60 -2.97
CA ALA A 56 -2.33 -1.43 -2.15
C ALA A 56 -1.66 -1.76 -0.82
N HIS A 57 -2.41 -2.21 0.18
CA HIS A 57 -1.78 -2.73 1.39
C HIS A 57 -1.13 -4.10 1.14
N PHE A 58 -1.85 -4.99 0.44
CA PHE A 58 -1.40 -6.34 0.18
C PHE A 58 -0.50 -6.45 -1.06
N PRO A 59 0.48 -7.37 -1.06
CA PRO A 59 1.23 -7.74 -2.25
C PRO A 59 0.35 -8.44 -3.30
N TYR A 60 0.79 -8.44 -4.57
CA TYR A 60 0.26 -9.33 -5.61
C TYR A 60 0.43 -10.80 -5.21
N HIS A 61 1.63 -11.20 -4.76
CA HIS A 61 1.97 -12.58 -4.42
C HIS A 61 3.01 -12.67 -3.30
N GLY A 62 2.97 -13.79 -2.56
CA GLY A 62 3.78 -14.04 -1.37
C GLY A 62 3.24 -13.34 -0.12
N ASP A 63 3.68 -13.79 1.05
CA ASP A 63 3.34 -13.22 2.35
C ASP A 63 4.56 -13.39 3.28
N HIS A 64 4.57 -12.66 4.40
CA HIS A 64 5.58 -12.87 5.45
C HIS A 64 5.32 -14.16 6.26
N THR A 65 4.16 -14.79 6.07
CA THR A 65 3.80 -16.09 6.66
C THR A 65 3.84 -17.22 5.64
N ALA A 66 3.89 -18.46 6.11
CA ALA A 66 3.88 -19.65 5.24
C ALA A 66 2.59 -19.83 4.41
N GLN A 67 1.49 -19.19 4.81
CA GLN A 67 0.24 -19.16 4.06
C GLN A 67 -0.08 -17.73 3.64
N ASP A 68 -0.54 -17.57 2.41
CA ASP A 68 -0.99 -16.29 1.88
C ASP A 68 -2.30 -15.86 2.55
N ARG A 69 -2.24 -14.78 3.34
CA ARG A 69 -3.42 -14.19 3.95
C ARG A 69 -4.10 -13.26 2.95
N TYR A 70 -5.44 -13.20 3.01
CA TYR A 70 -6.27 -12.31 2.20
C TYR A 70 -6.03 -12.42 0.69
N ALA A 71 -5.73 -13.63 0.18
CA ALA A 71 -5.46 -13.85 -1.24
C ALA A 71 -6.61 -13.36 -2.15
N ASP A 72 -7.86 -13.47 -1.71
CA ASP A 72 -9.06 -12.98 -2.40
C ASP A 72 -9.21 -11.44 -2.40
N ARG A 73 -8.35 -10.73 -1.67
CA ARG A 73 -8.35 -9.27 -1.52
C ARG A 73 -7.10 -8.60 -2.06
N ARG A 74 -6.19 -9.37 -2.63
CA ARG A 74 -4.98 -8.83 -3.27
C ARG A 74 -5.37 -8.08 -4.54
N PRO A 75 -4.63 -7.02 -4.91
CA PRO A 75 -4.83 -6.39 -6.20
C PRO A 75 -4.52 -7.40 -7.31
N GLU A 76 -5.16 -7.24 -8.46
CA GLU A 76 -4.83 -8.00 -9.67
C GLU A 76 -3.50 -7.50 -10.25
N ASP A 77 -2.60 -8.42 -10.59
CA ASP A 77 -1.35 -8.08 -11.28
C ASP A 77 -1.62 -7.89 -12.78
N ASP A 78 -1.74 -6.63 -13.19
CA ASP A 78 -1.86 -6.21 -14.59
C ASP A 78 -0.54 -5.71 -15.19
N GLY A 79 0.59 -6.13 -14.61
CA GLY A 79 1.93 -5.83 -15.10
C GLY A 79 2.52 -4.50 -14.62
N ARG A 80 1.75 -3.68 -13.89
CA ARG A 80 2.25 -2.42 -13.32
C ARG A 80 3.05 -2.67 -12.03
N PRO A 81 4.05 -1.82 -11.72
CA PRO A 81 4.69 -1.82 -10.41
C PRO A 81 3.66 -1.63 -9.29
N LEU A 82 3.88 -2.30 -8.17
CA LEU A 82 3.05 -2.21 -6.97
C LEU A 82 3.84 -1.60 -5.83
N LEU A 83 3.28 -0.61 -5.15
CA LEU A 83 3.72 -0.21 -3.82
C LEU A 83 2.82 -0.87 -2.79
N CYS A 84 3.40 -1.69 -1.93
CA CYS A 84 2.68 -2.45 -0.91
C CYS A 84 3.30 -2.37 0.48
N GLY A 85 2.58 -2.90 1.46
CA GLY A 85 3.07 -3.17 2.80
C GLY A 85 2.77 -4.63 3.16
N HIS A 86 2.19 -4.85 4.35
CA HIS A 86 1.71 -6.15 4.87
C HIS A 86 2.78 -7.22 5.12
N VAL A 87 3.86 -7.24 4.35
CA VAL A 87 4.92 -8.26 4.38
C VAL A 87 6.03 -7.97 5.40
N HIS A 88 5.87 -6.95 6.25
CA HIS A 88 6.84 -6.59 7.29
C HIS A 88 8.27 -6.47 6.75
N ASP A 89 9.23 -7.20 7.33
CA ASP A 89 10.66 -7.19 7.02
C ASP A 89 11.07 -8.19 5.93
N ALA A 90 10.11 -8.87 5.29
CA ALA A 90 10.41 -9.98 4.38
C ALA A 90 11.28 -9.58 3.17
N TRP A 91 11.07 -8.39 2.60
CA TRP A 91 11.84 -7.87 1.45
C TRP A 91 11.56 -6.38 1.23
N GLN A 92 12.51 -5.67 0.62
CA GLN A 92 12.29 -4.33 0.05
C GLN A 92 11.66 -4.41 -1.34
N VAL A 93 12.11 -5.37 -2.16
CA VAL A 93 11.68 -5.57 -3.53
C VAL A 93 11.46 -7.04 -3.81
N HIS A 94 10.32 -7.37 -4.44
CA HIS A 94 10.01 -8.73 -4.91
C HIS A 94 9.24 -8.67 -6.25
N ASP A 95 9.85 -9.16 -7.33
CA ASP A 95 9.36 -9.02 -8.71
C ASP A 95 8.99 -7.59 -9.08
N ARG A 96 7.71 -7.26 -9.31
CA ARG A 96 7.24 -5.90 -9.60
C ARG A 96 6.81 -5.09 -8.36
N GLN A 97 7.00 -5.65 -7.17
CA GLN A 97 6.44 -5.16 -5.92
C GLN A 97 7.53 -4.48 -5.10
N ILE A 98 7.19 -3.33 -4.52
CA ILE A 98 8.06 -2.53 -3.67
C ILE A 98 7.37 -2.41 -2.32
N ASN A 99 8.00 -2.95 -1.29
CA ASN A 99 7.53 -2.83 0.08
C ASN A 99 7.91 -1.45 0.60
N VAL A 100 6.91 -0.61 0.87
CA VAL A 100 7.07 0.72 1.49
C VAL A 100 6.81 0.68 3.00
N GLY A 101 6.72 -0.52 3.58
CA GLY A 101 6.62 -0.75 5.02
C GLY A 101 7.89 -0.31 5.76
N VAL A 102 7.71 0.42 6.85
CA VAL A 102 8.81 1.06 7.58
C VAL A 102 9.85 0.07 8.15
N ASP A 103 9.46 -1.21 8.31
CA ASP A 103 10.30 -2.30 8.81
C ASP A 103 11.56 -2.53 7.96
N VAL A 104 11.52 -2.18 6.67
CA VAL A 104 12.66 -2.33 5.73
C VAL A 104 13.31 -1.01 5.33
N TRP A 105 12.92 0.10 5.97
CA TRP A 105 13.38 1.47 5.65
C TRP A 105 13.78 2.27 6.91
N ASP A 106 14.45 1.61 7.86
CA ASP A 106 14.97 2.22 9.10
C ASP A 106 13.90 3.01 9.88
N TRP A 107 12.66 2.53 9.89
CA TRP A 107 11.53 3.18 10.55
C TRP A 107 11.18 4.58 9.99
N THR A 108 11.53 4.83 8.72
CA THR A 108 11.26 6.10 8.03
C THR A 108 10.39 5.94 6.78
N PRO A 109 9.63 6.99 6.38
CA PRO A 109 8.92 6.98 5.10
C PRO A 109 9.89 6.93 3.91
N VAL A 110 9.49 6.23 2.84
CA VAL A 110 10.27 6.16 1.60
C VAL A 110 10.05 7.41 0.76
N PRO A 111 11.10 8.16 0.38
CA PRO A 111 10.97 9.28 -0.55
C PRO A 111 10.53 8.83 -1.94
N GLU A 112 9.77 9.68 -2.62
CA GLU A 112 9.30 9.44 -4.00
C GLU A 112 10.46 9.12 -4.97
N GLU A 113 11.58 9.83 -4.85
CA GLU A 113 12.78 9.62 -5.67
C GLU A 113 13.37 8.21 -5.52
N THR A 114 13.27 7.60 -4.34
CA THR A 114 13.74 6.25 -4.10
C THR A 114 12.80 5.25 -4.76
N VAL A 115 11.50 5.47 -4.65
CA VAL A 115 10.50 4.66 -5.33
C VAL A 115 10.69 4.70 -6.85
N LEU A 116 10.91 5.88 -7.43
CA LEU A 116 11.16 6.03 -8.87
C LEU A 116 12.37 5.23 -9.34
N LYS A 117 13.50 5.31 -8.63
CA LYS A 117 14.70 4.51 -8.95
C LYS A 117 14.41 3.00 -8.94
N LEU A 118 13.61 2.51 -7.99
CA LEU A 118 13.25 1.10 -7.92
C LEU A 118 12.28 0.65 -9.01
N VAL A 119 11.46 1.58 -9.52
CA VAL A 119 10.56 1.34 -10.65
C VAL A 119 11.33 1.31 -11.97
N GLU A 120 12.34 2.19 -12.14
CA GLU A 120 13.12 2.36 -13.38
C GLU A 120 14.19 1.30 -13.62
N VAL A 121 14.73 0.67 -12.56
CA VAL A 121 15.84 -0.32 -12.67
C VAL A 121 15.35 -1.68 -13.21
N ARG A 122 14.21 -1.73 -13.91
CA ARG A 122 13.61 -2.94 -14.46
C ARG A 122 13.36 -2.89 -15.96
#